data_AF-A0A1F8SSX0-F1
#
_entry.id   AF-A0A1F8SSX0-F1
#
_cell.length_a   1.000
_cell.length_b   1.000
_cell.length_c   1.000
_cell.angle_alpha   90.00
_cell.angle_beta   90.00
_cell.angle_gamma   90.00
#
_symmetry.space_group_name_H-M   'P 1'
#
loop_
_entity.id
_entity.type
_entity.pdbx_description
1 polymer ?
#
loop_
_entity_poly.entity_id
_entity_poly.type
_entity_poly.pdbx_seq_one_letter_code
_entity_poly.pdbx_strand_id
1 'polypeptide(L)'
;MISLAEGVAPGSDGLFFSPHLGGRICPSSPDMRGAWIGVSWSHTQAHFAHAILESIAYEYAYYLKILTESLPELVLVEARVVGGGARSEVWNQIKADILNVPYQRLVGNEFGAWGAAMIAGKAAGLINDLASYAEETALLNGKPFHPIKENHENYLPLIEKYIRLEQTLNQFYRS
;
A
#
# COMPACT_ATOMS: atom_id res chain seq x y z
N MET A 1 -13.62 -7.09 -9.89
CA MET A 1 -13.81 -6.42 -8.58
C MET A 1 -12.91 -5.20 -8.46
N ILE A 2 -11.58 -5.33 -8.64
CA ILE A 2 -10.66 -4.18 -8.63
C ILE A 2 -10.93 -3.19 -9.78
N SER A 3 -11.26 -3.68 -10.98
CA SER A 3 -11.67 -2.82 -12.11
C SER A 3 -12.94 -2.01 -11.84
N LEU A 4 -13.77 -2.39 -10.85
CA LEU A 4 -14.95 -1.60 -10.50
C LEU A 4 -14.57 -0.30 -9.80
N ALA A 5 -13.36 -0.18 -9.26
CA ALA A 5 -12.86 1.03 -8.62
C ALA A 5 -12.40 2.08 -9.65
N GLU A 6 -12.31 1.73 -10.93
CA GLU A 6 -11.91 2.67 -11.98
C GLU A 6 -12.92 3.82 -12.10
N GLY A 7 -12.40 5.05 -12.15
CA GLY A 7 -13.21 6.25 -12.33
C GLY A 7 -13.85 6.81 -11.05
N VAL A 8 -13.63 6.20 -9.88
CA VAL A 8 -13.97 6.82 -8.59
C VAL A 8 -12.90 7.87 -8.25
N ALA A 9 -13.33 9.05 -7.81
CA ALA A 9 -12.42 10.12 -7.42
C ALA A 9 -11.69 9.80 -6.10
N PRO A 10 -10.50 10.39 -5.86
CA PRO A 10 -9.81 10.30 -4.57
C PRO A 10 -10.74 10.55 -3.38
N GLY A 11 -10.70 9.65 -2.40
CA GLY A 11 -11.47 9.69 -1.16
C GLY A 11 -12.83 9.01 -1.21
N SER A 12 -13.19 8.37 -2.31
CA SER A 12 -14.41 7.55 -2.45
C SER A 12 -15.68 8.27 -1.96
N ASP A 13 -15.81 9.57 -2.26
CA ASP A 13 -16.92 10.44 -1.80
C ASP A 13 -17.15 10.45 -0.27
N GLY A 14 -16.08 10.26 0.49
CA GLY A 14 -16.10 10.26 1.96
C GLY A 14 -16.34 8.89 2.60
N LEU A 15 -16.39 7.82 1.80
CA LEU A 15 -16.43 6.44 2.29
C LEU A 15 -15.05 5.97 2.73
N PHE A 16 -14.93 5.58 4.00
CA PHE A 16 -13.74 4.95 4.55
C PHE A 16 -14.00 3.50 4.91
N PHE A 17 -12.97 2.68 4.76
CA PHE A 17 -12.96 1.30 5.20
C PHE A 17 -11.80 1.05 6.17
N SER A 18 -12.07 0.45 7.33
CA SER A 18 -11.03 -0.09 8.20
C SER A 18 -10.75 -1.54 7.77
N PRO A 19 -9.51 -1.89 7.33
CA PRO A 19 -9.24 -3.16 6.69
C PRO A 19 -8.94 -4.31 7.65
N HIS A 20 -8.95 -4.06 8.97
CA HIS A 20 -8.47 -4.98 10.01
C HIS A 20 -9.47 -6.08 10.35
N LEU A 21 -9.95 -6.82 9.36
CA LEU A 21 -10.97 -7.87 9.51
C LEU A 21 -10.55 -8.98 10.50
N GLY A 22 -9.25 -9.28 10.55
CA GLY A 22 -8.66 -10.29 11.45
C GLY A 22 -7.87 -9.70 12.61
N GLY A 23 -8.03 -8.40 12.92
CA GLY A 23 -7.16 -7.68 13.85
C GLY A 23 -6.04 -6.92 13.14
N ARG A 24 -5.55 -5.87 13.80
CA ARG A 24 -4.46 -5.02 13.30
C ARG A 24 -3.13 -5.50 13.84
N ILE A 25 -2.16 -5.72 12.96
CA ILE A 25 -0.82 -6.20 13.34
C ILE A 25 0.09 -5.03 13.74
N CYS A 26 0.08 -3.94 12.97
CA CYS A 26 0.94 -2.79 13.21
C CYS A 26 0.15 -1.48 13.11
N PRO A 27 0.13 -0.64 14.15
CA PRO A 27 0.41 -0.96 15.55
C PRO A 27 -0.55 -2.03 16.08
N SER A 28 -0.06 -2.93 16.93
CA SER A 28 -0.81 -4.11 17.36
C SER A 28 -2.11 -3.74 18.08
N SER A 29 -3.22 -4.21 17.52
CA SER A 29 -4.57 -4.11 18.08
C SER A 29 -5.39 -5.33 17.59
N PRO A 30 -5.18 -6.50 18.20
CA PRO A 30 -5.75 -7.78 17.72
C PRO A 30 -7.27 -7.83 17.81
N ASP A 31 -7.88 -7.00 18.65
CA ASP A 31 -9.32 -6.94 18.85
C ASP A 31 -10.04 -6.08 17.80
N MET A 32 -9.31 -5.25 17.03
CA MET A 32 -9.91 -4.46 15.96
C MET A 32 -10.58 -5.35 14.92
N ARG A 33 -11.73 -4.90 14.41
CA ARG A 33 -12.45 -5.54 13.30
C ARG A 33 -12.75 -4.51 12.22
N GLY A 34 -12.90 -5.00 10.98
CA GLY A 34 -13.16 -4.13 9.85
C GLY A 34 -14.50 -3.41 9.96
N ALA A 35 -14.55 -2.19 9.43
CA ALA A 35 -15.69 -1.30 9.57
C ALA A 35 -15.82 -0.39 8.35
N TRP A 36 -17.06 -0.04 8.01
CA TRP A 36 -17.39 0.96 7.00
C TRP A 36 -17.84 2.25 7.68
N ILE A 37 -17.30 3.38 7.27
CA ILE A 37 -17.57 4.68 7.88
C ILE A 37 -17.89 5.68 6.76
N GLY A 38 -18.99 6.43 6.92
CA GLY A 38 -19.43 7.42 5.93
C GLY A 38 -20.35 6.87 4.83
N VAL A 39 -20.88 5.65 4.98
CA VAL A 39 -21.83 5.07 4.01
C VAL A 39 -23.05 5.99 3.83
N SER A 40 -23.43 6.18 2.57
CA SER A 40 -24.55 7.02 2.16
C SER A 40 -25.21 6.44 0.90
N TRP A 41 -26.41 6.93 0.55
CA TRP A 41 -27.18 6.48 -0.61
C TRP A 41 -26.53 6.76 -1.97
N SER A 42 -25.55 7.68 -2.04
CA SER A 42 -24.83 7.97 -3.29
C SER A 42 -23.75 6.95 -3.61
N HIS A 43 -23.30 6.17 -2.63
CA HIS A 43 -22.22 5.21 -2.84
C HIS A 43 -22.69 3.98 -3.62
N THR A 44 -21.89 3.60 -4.60
CA THR A 44 -22.07 2.40 -5.42
C THR A 44 -21.02 1.36 -5.07
N GLN A 45 -21.15 0.13 -5.59
CA GLN A 45 -20.14 -0.93 -5.41
C GLN A 45 -18.72 -0.48 -5.81
N ALA A 46 -18.60 0.45 -6.78
CA ALA A 46 -17.33 1.05 -7.18
C ALA A 46 -16.64 1.79 -6.01
N HIS A 47 -17.41 2.56 -5.24
CA HIS A 47 -16.89 3.31 -4.07
C HIS A 47 -16.40 2.37 -2.99
N PHE A 48 -17.13 1.28 -2.71
CA PHE A 48 -16.70 0.27 -1.74
C PHE A 48 -15.41 -0.41 -2.22
N ALA A 49 -15.32 -0.77 -3.50
CA ALA A 49 -14.09 -1.34 -4.05
C ALA A 49 -12.92 -0.36 -3.95
N HIS A 50 -13.12 0.91 -4.28
CA HIS A 50 -12.09 1.95 -4.23
C HIS A 50 -11.62 2.22 -2.78
N ALA A 51 -12.56 2.37 -1.84
CA ALA A 51 -12.26 2.58 -0.42
C ALA A 51 -11.45 1.42 0.21
N ILE A 52 -11.63 0.18 -0.24
CA ILE A 52 -10.78 -0.96 0.18
C ILE A 52 -9.33 -0.79 -0.31
N LEU A 53 -9.15 -0.33 -1.56
CA LEU A 53 -7.82 -0.12 -2.12
C LEU A 53 -7.12 1.06 -1.43
N GLU A 54 -7.86 2.14 -1.19
CA GLU A 54 -7.41 3.32 -0.46
C GLU A 54 -7.04 2.99 0.98
N SER A 55 -7.85 2.23 1.71
CA SER A 55 -7.58 1.93 3.12
C SER A 55 -6.22 1.24 3.33
N ILE A 56 -5.86 0.34 2.42
CA ILE A 56 -4.56 -0.34 2.48
C ILE A 56 -3.42 0.64 2.16
N ALA A 57 -3.62 1.54 1.19
CA ALA A 57 -2.65 2.58 0.88
C ALA A 57 -2.52 3.60 2.02
N TYR A 58 -3.60 3.94 2.72
CA TYR A 58 -3.58 4.80 3.91
C TYR A 58 -2.84 4.13 5.08
N GLU A 59 -2.99 2.82 5.30
CA GLU A 59 -2.15 2.09 6.26
C GLU A 59 -0.67 2.22 5.91
N TYR A 60 -0.30 2.09 4.63
CA TYR A 60 1.08 2.28 4.21
C TYR A 60 1.57 3.72 4.40
N ALA A 61 0.73 4.72 4.15
CA ALA A 61 1.06 6.12 4.43
C ALA A 61 1.30 6.34 5.94
N TYR A 62 0.52 5.68 6.79
CA TYR A 62 0.74 5.71 8.24
C TYR A 62 2.08 5.06 8.63
N TYR A 63 2.43 3.91 8.05
CA TYR A 63 3.73 3.26 8.29
C TYR A 63 4.90 4.09 7.77
N LEU A 64 4.74 4.69 6.59
CA LEU A 64 5.74 5.58 6.03
C LEU A 64 5.96 6.79 6.94
N LYS A 65 4.90 7.39 7.47
CA LYS A 65 5.00 8.47 8.45
C LYS A 65 5.83 8.06 9.67
N ILE A 66 5.54 6.90 10.27
CA ILE A 66 6.31 6.37 11.41
C ILE A 66 7.78 6.14 11.03
N LEU A 67 8.04 5.58 9.84
CA LEU A 67 9.39 5.34 9.35
C LEU A 67 10.16 6.65 9.16
N THR A 68 9.56 7.66 8.55
CA THR A 68 10.19 8.97 8.34
C THR A 68 10.44 9.73 9.64
N GLU A 69 9.56 9.58 10.64
CA GLU A 69 9.76 10.16 11.98
C GLU A 69 10.90 9.44 12.73
N SER A 70 11.06 8.14 12.51
CA SER A 70 12.09 7.32 13.17
C SER A 70 13.45 7.38 12.46
N LEU A 71 13.46 7.67 11.16
CA LEU A 71 14.63 7.71 10.29
C LEU A 71 14.59 8.98 9.43
N PRO A 72 14.99 10.15 9.97
CA PRO A 72 14.85 11.43 9.28
C PRO A 72 15.63 11.55 7.96
N GLU A 73 16.70 10.76 7.81
CA GLU A 73 17.54 10.70 6.61
C GLU A 73 16.99 9.75 5.53
N LEU A 74 15.88 9.06 5.81
CA LEU A 74 15.29 8.11 4.87
C LEU A 74 14.65 8.85 3.69
N VAL A 75 15.21 8.65 2.50
CA VAL A 75 14.64 9.14 1.24
C VAL A 75 14.05 7.96 0.47
N LEU A 76 12.72 7.89 0.40
CA LEU A 76 12.05 6.94 -0.49
C LEU A 76 12.12 7.43 -1.93
N VAL A 77 12.89 6.73 -2.76
CA VAL A 77 13.02 7.03 -4.19
C VAL A 77 12.00 6.28 -5.05
N GLU A 78 11.62 5.08 -4.63
CA GLU A 78 10.71 4.20 -5.37
C GLU A 78 10.21 3.06 -4.47
N ALA A 79 8.99 2.60 -4.70
CA ALA A 79 8.43 1.37 -4.14
C ALA A 79 8.43 0.27 -5.22
N ARG A 80 9.11 -0.85 -4.94
CA ARG A 80 9.02 -2.08 -5.76
C ARG A 80 7.78 -2.86 -5.35
N VAL A 81 6.86 -3.09 -6.28
CA VAL A 81 5.64 -3.85 -6.01
C VAL A 81 5.68 -5.25 -6.62
N VAL A 82 5.32 -6.21 -5.77
CA VAL A 82 5.30 -7.64 -6.04
C VAL A 82 3.98 -8.26 -5.56
N GLY A 83 3.74 -9.53 -5.91
CA GLY A 83 2.55 -10.28 -5.51
C GLY A 83 1.29 -9.93 -6.30
N GLY A 84 0.13 -10.46 -5.87
CA GLY A 84 -1.13 -10.33 -6.62
C GLY A 84 -1.56 -8.89 -6.87
N GLY A 85 -1.31 -7.99 -5.91
CA GLY A 85 -1.62 -6.56 -6.01
C GLY A 85 -0.84 -5.83 -7.10
N ALA A 86 0.32 -6.37 -7.53
CA ALA A 86 1.14 -5.78 -8.59
C ALA A 86 0.44 -5.75 -9.94
N ARG A 87 -0.52 -6.64 -10.18
CA ARG A 87 -1.26 -6.74 -11.45
C ARG A 87 -2.29 -5.62 -11.63
N SER A 88 -2.68 -4.95 -10.54
CA SER A 88 -3.66 -3.87 -10.58
C SER A 88 -3.00 -2.52 -10.86
N GLU A 89 -3.25 -1.96 -12.04
CA GLU A 89 -2.74 -0.63 -12.41
C GLU A 89 -3.38 0.45 -11.54
N VAL A 90 -4.70 0.40 -11.36
CA VAL A 90 -5.48 1.31 -10.52
C VAL A 90 -4.93 1.34 -9.10
N TRP A 91 -4.71 0.18 -8.49
CA TRP A 91 -4.25 0.13 -7.11
C TRP A 91 -2.81 0.61 -6.97
N ASN A 92 -1.95 0.32 -7.94
CA ASN A 92 -0.60 0.86 -7.94
C ASN A 92 -0.59 2.38 -8.10
N GLN A 93 -1.48 2.94 -8.92
CA GLN A 93 -1.65 4.39 -9.03
C GLN A 93 -2.16 5.01 -7.73
N ILE A 94 -3.20 4.43 -7.10
CA ILE A 94 -3.72 4.87 -5.79
C ILE A 94 -2.61 4.91 -4.74
N LYS A 95 -1.78 3.85 -4.66
CA LYS A 95 -0.65 3.81 -3.72
C LYS A 95 0.41 4.86 -4.07
N ALA A 96 0.73 5.05 -5.35
CA ALA A 96 1.69 6.07 -5.77
C ALA A 96 1.22 7.48 -5.40
N ASP A 97 -0.06 7.78 -5.65
CA ASP A 97 -0.68 9.07 -5.34
C ASP A 97 -0.76 9.31 -3.83
N ILE A 98 -1.13 8.31 -3.03
CA ILE A 98 -1.24 8.45 -1.57
C ILE A 98 0.14 8.59 -0.91
N LEU A 99 1.11 7.75 -1.29
CA LEU A 99 2.44 7.78 -0.66
C LEU A 99 3.37 8.84 -1.25
N ASN A 100 3.03 9.41 -2.40
CA ASN A 100 3.87 10.31 -3.18
C ASN A 100 5.24 9.71 -3.55
N VAL A 101 5.25 8.42 -3.88
CA VAL A 101 6.45 7.68 -4.28
C VAL A 101 6.14 6.92 -5.57
N PRO A 102 7.06 6.85 -6.55
CA PRO A 102 6.87 6.03 -7.75
C PRO A 102 6.71 4.54 -7.41
N TYR A 103 5.77 3.86 -8.06
CA TYR A 103 5.54 2.43 -7.89
C TYR A 103 5.99 1.65 -9.12
N GLN A 104 7.05 0.83 -8.99
CA GLN A 104 7.60 0.04 -10.09
C GLN A 104 7.30 -1.44 -9.92
N ARG A 105 6.70 -2.04 -10.94
CA ARG A 105 6.46 -3.49 -11.00
C ARG A 105 7.73 -4.23 -11.38
N LEU A 106 7.86 -5.45 -10.88
CA LEU A 106 8.89 -6.40 -11.31
C LEU A 106 8.30 -7.50 -12.20
N VAL A 107 9.13 -8.08 -13.07
CA VAL A 107 8.79 -9.25 -13.88
C VAL A 107 8.87 -10.50 -13.00
N GLY A 108 7.90 -11.41 -13.18
CA GLY A 108 7.85 -12.67 -12.47
C GLY A 108 6.84 -12.70 -11.33
N ASN A 109 6.78 -13.85 -10.66
CA ASN A 109 6.01 -14.10 -9.45
C ASN A 109 6.94 -14.82 -8.45
N GLU A 110 6.49 -15.08 -7.21
CA GLU A 110 7.25 -15.86 -6.22
C GLU A 110 8.57 -15.23 -5.73
N PHE A 111 8.61 -13.90 -5.56
CA PHE A 111 9.80 -13.18 -5.09
C PHE A 111 10.35 -13.66 -3.74
N GLY A 112 9.53 -14.25 -2.88
CA GLY A 112 9.98 -14.87 -1.63
C GLY A 112 10.84 -16.12 -1.87
N ALA A 113 10.40 -17.02 -2.76
CA ALA A 113 11.18 -18.20 -3.15
C ALA A 113 12.45 -17.81 -3.92
N TRP A 114 12.35 -16.80 -4.79
CA TRP A 114 13.50 -16.24 -5.49
C TRP A 114 14.55 -15.68 -4.52
N GLY A 115 14.15 -14.90 -3.52
CA GLY A 115 15.07 -14.41 -2.48
C GLY A 115 15.73 -15.54 -1.68
N ALA A 116 14.98 -16.58 -1.32
CA ALA A 116 15.55 -17.76 -0.65
C ALA A 116 16.58 -18.50 -1.52
N ALA A 117 16.30 -18.65 -2.82
CA ALA A 117 17.23 -19.26 -3.77
C ALA A 117 18.52 -18.44 -3.92
N MET A 118 18.43 -17.11 -3.96
CA MET A 118 19.60 -16.23 -4.00
C MET A 118 20.49 -16.40 -2.76
N ILE A 119 19.90 -16.42 -1.56
CA ILE A 119 20.65 -16.63 -0.31
C ILE A 119 21.34 -18.01 -0.33
N ALA A 120 20.64 -19.05 -0.77
CA ALA A 120 21.23 -20.39 -0.91
C ALA A 120 22.37 -20.42 -1.96
N GLY A 121 22.20 -19.73 -3.09
CA GLY A 121 23.23 -19.60 -4.12
C GLY A 121 24.48 -18.88 -3.61
N LYS A 122 24.33 -17.85 -2.78
CA LYS A 122 25.45 -17.18 -2.09
C LYS A 122 26.17 -18.14 -1.12
N ALA A 123 25.42 -18.91 -0.33
CA ALA A 123 25.99 -19.88 0.59
C ALA A 123 26.72 -21.02 -0.13
N ALA A 124 26.25 -21.41 -1.32
CA ALA A 124 26.87 -22.43 -2.16
C ALA A 124 28.07 -21.92 -3.00
N GLY A 125 28.38 -20.61 -2.92
CA GLY A 125 29.47 -20.00 -3.71
C GLY A 125 29.13 -19.76 -5.18
N LEU A 126 27.85 -19.88 -5.58
CA LEU A 126 27.38 -19.63 -6.95
C LEU A 126 27.13 -18.13 -7.20
N ILE A 127 26.82 -17.37 -6.14
CA ILE A 127 26.59 -15.92 -6.19
C ILE A 127 27.65 -15.24 -5.33
N ASN A 128 28.42 -14.34 -5.93
CA ASN A 128 29.50 -13.63 -5.23
C ASN A 128 29.00 -12.40 -4.49
N ASP A 129 28.12 -11.61 -5.09
CA ASP A 129 27.52 -10.44 -4.46
C ASP A 129 25.99 -10.50 -4.59
N LEU A 130 25.30 -10.41 -3.46
CA LEU A 130 23.84 -10.53 -3.43
C LEU A 130 23.16 -9.29 -3.98
N ALA A 131 23.73 -8.10 -3.76
CA ALA A 131 23.11 -6.85 -4.17
C ALA A 131 23.18 -6.68 -5.69
N SER A 132 24.37 -6.83 -6.28
CA SER A 132 24.55 -6.81 -7.74
C SER A 132 23.73 -7.89 -8.43
N TYR A 133 23.70 -9.12 -7.89
CA TYR A 133 22.86 -10.17 -8.45
C TYR A 133 21.36 -9.81 -8.38
N ALA A 134 20.89 -9.22 -7.27
CA ALA A 134 19.52 -8.75 -7.15
C ALA A 134 19.19 -7.68 -8.19
N GLU A 135 20.07 -6.69 -8.38
CA GLU A 135 19.89 -5.61 -9.34
C GLU A 135 19.83 -6.12 -10.79
N GLU A 136 20.71 -7.06 -11.14
CA GLU A 136 20.77 -7.66 -12.47
C GLU A 136 19.55 -8.54 -12.79
N THR A 137 18.99 -9.21 -11.77
CA THR A 137 17.95 -10.23 -11.98
C THR A 137 16.54 -9.78 -11.58
N ALA A 138 16.39 -8.67 -10.85
CA ALA A 138 15.10 -8.03 -10.57
C ALA A 138 14.63 -7.19 -11.78
N LEU A 139 14.23 -7.87 -12.84
CA LEU A 139 13.81 -7.23 -14.09
C LEU A 139 12.56 -6.36 -13.89
N LEU A 140 12.58 -5.15 -14.45
CA LEU A 140 11.47 -4.20 -14.36
C LEU A 140 10.34 -4.55 -15.33
N ASN A 141 9.10 -4.41 -14.89
CA ASN A 141 7.91 -4.67 -15.70
C ASN A 141 7.17 -3.37 -16.06
N GLY A 142 7.47 -2.84 -17.24
CA GLY A 142 6.89 -1.60 -17.75
C GLY A 142 7.39 -0.36 -17.01
N LYS A 143 6.73 0.78 -17.27
CA LYS A 143 7.06 2.06 -16.63
C LYS A 143 6.50 2.12 -15.20
N PRO A 144 7.13 2.90 -14.30
CA PRO A 144 6.60 3.10 -12.96
C PRO A 144 5.31 3.94 -13.00
N PHE A 145 4.43 3.69 -12.04
CA PHE A 145 3.30 4.56 -11.75
C PHE A 145 3.82 5.76 -10.97
N HIS A 146 3.88 6.92 -11.61
CA HIS A 146 4.30 8.15 -10.95
C HIS A 146 3.12 8.79 -10.21
N PRO A 147 3.35 9.40 -9.04
CA PRO A 147 2.32 10.14 -8.33
C PRO A 147 1.74 11.25 -9.21
N ILE A 148 0.42 11.33 -9.27
CA ILE A 148 -0.31 12.45 -9.84
C ILE A 148 -0.43 13.50 -8.74
N LYS A 149 0.23 14.65 -8.92
CA LYS A 149 0.34 15.70 -7.90
C LYS A 149 -1.03 16.14 -7.35
N GLU A 150 -2.01 16.36 -8.23
CA GLU A 150 -3.37 16.75 -7.86
C GLU A 150 -4.06 15.71 -6.98
N ASN A 151 -3.93 14.42 -7.32
CA ASN A 151 -4.47 13.34 -6.49
C ASN A 151 -3.79 13.30 -5.13
N HIS A 152 -2.46 13.45 -5.09
CA HIS A 152 -1.71 13.48 -3.83
C HIS A 152 -2.19 14.63 -2.92
N GLU A 153 -2.35 15.83 -3.48
CA GLU A 153 -2.88 16.99 -2.75
C GLU A 153 -4.30 16.73 -2.21
N ASN A 154 -5.15 16.06 -2.98
CA ASN A 154 -6.49 15.65 -2.53
C ASN A 154 -6.43 14.59 -1.42
N TYR A 155 -5.44 13.69 -1.45
CA TYR A 155 -5.27 12.63 -0.45
C TYR A 155 -4.70 13.10 0.88
N LEU A 156 -3.87 14.15 0.92
CA LEU A 156 -3.24 14.65 2.15
C LEU A 156 -4.22 14.82 3.33
N PRO A 157 -5.34 15.57 3.20
CA PRO A 157 -6.30 15.69 4.31
C PRO A 157 -7.02 14.38 4.64
N LEU A 158 -7.16 13.48 3.66
CA LEU A 158 -7.83 12.19 3.83
C LEU A 158 -6.94 11.19 4.60
N ILE A 159 -5.63 11.20 4.36
CA ILE A 159 -4.65 10.40 5.11
C ILE A 159 -4.73 10.75 6.59
N GLU A 160 -4.69 12.04 6.93
CA GLU A 160 -4.81 12.48 8.33
C GLU A 160 -6.14 12.07 8.96
N LYS A 161 -7.24 12.22 8.20
CA LYS A 161 -8.58 11.84 8.66
C LYS A 161 -8.68 10.33 8.90
N TYR A 162 -8.12 9.51 8.02
CA TYR A 162 -8.05 8.05 8.15
C TYR A 162 -7.24 7.63 9.37
N ILE A 163 -6.06 8.23 9.59
CA ILE A 163 -5.23 7.91 10.77
C ILE A 163 -5.98 8.21 12.07
N ARG A 164 -6.67 9.36 12.16
CA ARG A 164 -7.51 9.69 13.33
C ARG A 164 -8.66 8.70 13.50
N LEU A 165 -9.33 8.33 12.41
CA LEU A 165 -10.41 7.34 12.41
C LEU A 165 -9.93 5.99 12.98
N GLU A 166 -8.80 5.49 12.50
CA GLU A 166 -8.21 4.23 12.97
C GLU A 166 -7.83 4.27 14.46
N GLN A 167 -7.34 5.42 14.96
CA GLN A 167 -7.08 5.61 16.39
C GLN A 167 -8.37 5.56 17.22
N THR A 168 -9.44 6.20 16.74
CA THR A 168 -10.76 6.15 17.40
C THR A 168 -11.34 4.73 17.40
N LEU A 169 -11.26 4.02 16.28
CA LEU A 169 -11.72 2.62 16.21
C LEU A 169 -10.92 1.72 17.15
N ASN A 170 -9.60 1.90 17.23
CA ASN A 170 -8.79 1.15 18.18
C ASN A 170 -9.22 1.40 19.64
N GLN A 171 -9.51 2.65 20.00
CA GLN A 171 -10.04 2.96 21.34
C GLN A 171 -11.37 2.28 21.62
N PHE A 172 -12.27 2.27 20.63
CA PHE A 172 -13.57 1.60 20.73
C PHE A 172 -13.47 0.09 20.95
N TYR A 173 -12.52 -0.60 20.29
CA TYR A 173 -12.35 -2.05 20.48
C TYR A 173 -11.59 -2.43 21.75
N ARG A 174 -10.88 -1.48 22.38
CA ARG A 174 -10.15 -1.70 23.64
C ARG A 174 -10.98 -1.41 24.90
N SER A 175 -12.09 -0.68 24.76
CA SER A 175 -13.03 -0.37 25.84
C SER A 175 -14.03 -1.50 26.07
#